data_AF-A0A433Y1B4-F1
#
_entry.id   AF-A0A433Y1B4-F1
#
_cell.length_a   1.000
_cell.length_b   1.000
_cell.length_c   1.000
_cell.angle_alpha   90.00
_cell.angle_beta   90.00
_cell.angle_gamma   90.00
#
_symmetry.space_group_name_H-M   'P 1'
#
loop_
_entity.id
_entity.type
_entity.pdbx_description
1 polymer ?
#
loop_
_entity_poly.entity_id
_entity_poly.type
_entity_poly.pdbx_seq_one_letter_code
_entity_poly.pdbx_strand_id
1 'polypeptide(L)' 'MAAMIYKAYLFQTGQNAAIHQMSNFKDAGTISGWAVDAVAAAQELGLISGRGKDLFMPQEKVNRAESAQIISRLLDKINK' A
#
# COMPACT_ATOMS: atom_id res chain seq x y z
N MET A 1 0.93 -6.22 -4.88
CA MET A 1 0.06 -5.11 -5.32
C MET A 1 0.56 -3.74 -4.82
N ALA A 2 0.90 -3.60 -3.53
CA ALA A 2 1.31 -2.32 -2.92
C ALA A 2 2.36 -1.53 -3.72
N ALA A 3 3.43 -2.17 -4.16
CA ALA A 3 4.45 -1.52 -4.97
C ALA A 3 3.96 -0.97 -6.31
N MET A 4 3.00 -1.62 -6.97
CA MET A 4 2.44 -1.11 -8.22
C MET A 4 1.60 0.16 -7.97
N ILE A 5 0.81 0.16 -6.90
CA ILE A 5 -0.01 1.31 -6.49
C ILE A 5 0.86 2.49 -6.08
N TYR A 6 1.91 2.24 -5.30
CA TYR A 6 2.87 3.27 -4.93
C TYR A 6 3.57 3.86 -6.16
N LYS A 7 4.06 3.00 -7.08
CA LYS A 7 4.67 3.48 -8.33
C LYS A 7 3.70 4.29 -9.20
N ALA A 8 2.44 3.88 -9.28
CA ALA A 8 1.42 4.63 -10.01
C ALA A 8 1.18 6.02 -9.39
N TYR A 9 1.14 6.09 -8.06
CA TYR A 9 1.05 7.37 -7.33
C TYR A 9 2.26 8.26 -7.61
N LEU A 10 3.48 7.73 -7.56
CA LEU A 10 4.71 8.48 -7.89
C LEU A 10 4.68 8.99 -9.32
N PHE A 11 4.26 8.16 -10.26
CA PHE A 11 4.18 8.51 -11.67
C PHE A 11 3.21 9.67 -11.92
N GLN A 12 2.07 9.69 -11.23
CA GLN A 12 1.07 10.74 -11.43
C GLN A 12 1.39 12.04 -10.68
N THR A 13 1.88 11.95 -9.45
CA THR A 13 2.05 13.12 -8.57
C THR A 13 3.45 13.72 -8.62
N GLY A 14 4.45 12.93 -9.03
CA GLY A 14 5.87 13.30 -8.91
C GLY A 14 6.36 13.40 -7.45
N GLN A 15 5.52 13.06 -6.47
CA GLN A 15 5.81 13.21 -5.05
C GLN A 15 6.16 11.87 -4.42
N ASN A 16 7.31 11.80 -3.75
CA ASN A 16 7.58 10.71 -2.83
C ASN A 16 6.75 10.95 -1.56
N ALA A 17 5.83 10.03 -1.26
CA ALA A 17 5.15 10.04 0.03
C ALA A 17 6.22 9.97 1.14
N ALA A 18 6.04 10.76 2.20
CA ALA A 18 6.87 10.61 3.39
C ALA A 18 6.75 9.16 3.85
N ILE A 19 7.87 8.54 4.23
CA ILE A 19 7.87 7.18 4.75
C ILE A 19 7.91 7.32 6.26
N HIS A 20 6.74 7.44 6.89
CA HIS A 20 6.65 7.27 8.33
C HIS A 20 6.60 5.76 8.65
N GLN A 21 7.20 5.40 9.79
CA GLN A 21 7.37 3.99 10.20
C GLN A 21 6.14 3.15 9.90
N MET A 22 6.34 2.05 9.17
CA MET A 22 5.32 1.07 8.84
C MET A 22 4.58 0.66 10.11
N SER A 23 3.25 0.60 10.06
CA SER A 23 2.48 0.15 11.23
C SER A 23 2.92 -1.23 11.71
N ASN A 24 2.72 -1.49 13.00
CA ASN A 24 3.16 -2.68 13.74
C ASN A 24 2.44 -3.98 13.31
N PHE A 25 2.48 -4.32 12.02
CA PHE A 25 2.01 -5.62 11.53
C PHE A 25 2.90 -6.73 12.10
N LYS A 26 2.30 -7.77 12.67
CA LYS A 26 3.01 -8.93 13.23
C LYS A 26 3.80 -9.68 12.17
N ASP A 27 3.34 -9.62 10.92
CA ASP A 27 3.95 -10.26 9.76
C ASP A 27 4.76 -9.28 8.89
N ALA A 28 5.07 -8.08 9.41
CA ALA A 28 5.96 -7.11 8.77
C ALA A 28 7.28 -7.72 8.28
N GLY A 29 7.84 -8.66 9.05
CA GLY A 29 9.08 -9.36 8.70
C GLY A 29 8.97 -10.29 7.48
N THR A 30 7.76 -10.56 6.99
CA THR A 30 7.52 -11.39 5.79
C THR A 30 7.39 -10.57 4.51
N ILE A 31 7.42 -9.24 4.62
CA ILE A 31 7.44 -8.32 3.49
C ILE A 31 8.82 -8.37 2.85
N SER A 32 8.86 -8.56 1.53
CA SER A 32 10.12 -8.51 0.79
C SER A 32 10.75 -7.12 0.90
N GLY A 33 12.07 -7.04 1.10
CA GLY A 33 12.76 -5.77 1.39
C GLY A 33 12.47 -4.65 0.38
N TRP A 34 12.38 -4.96 -0.91
CA TRP A 34 12.06 -4.00 -1.97
C TRP A 34 10.63 -3.42 -1.88
N ALA A 35 9.72 -4.08 -1.16
CA ALA A 35 8.33 -3.71 -1.02
C ALA A 35 8.04 -2.94 0.27
N VAL A 36 8.97 -2.93 1.24
CA VAL A 36 8.76 -2.32 2.58
C VAL A 36 8.37 -0.86 2.45
N ASP A 37 9.16 -0.08 1.72
CA ASP A 37 8.91 1.35 1.51
C ASP A 37 7.58 1.60 0.81
N ALA A 38 7.26 0.78 -0.19
CA ALA A 38 6.02 0.90 -0.92
C ALA A 38 4.78 0.55 -0.07
N VAL A 39 4.91 -0.43 0.84
CA VAL A 39 3.84 -0.80 1.77
C VAL A 39 3.63 0.31 2.79
N ALA A 40 4.70 0.84 3.37
CA ALA A 40 4.64 1.96 4.31
C ALA A 40 3.98 3.19 3.67
N ALA A 41 4.44 3.59 2.48
CA ALA A 41 3.86 4.72 1.75
C ALA A 41 2.40 4.47 1.36
N ALA A 42 2.05 3.29 0.84
CA ALA A 42 0.67 2.98 0.46
C ALA A 42 -0.27 2.93 1.67
N GLN A 43 0.24 2.55 2.84
CA GLN A 43 -0.51 2.60 4.09
C GLN A 43 -0.73 4.05 4.54
N GLU A 44 0.32 4.87 4.54
CA GLU A 44 0.25 6.27 4.97
C GLU A 44 -0.69 7.08 4.07
N LEU A 45 -0.66 6.79 2.77
CA LEU A 45 -1.59 7.39 1.80
C LEU A 45 -3.04 6.93 1.99
N GLY A 46 -3.31 5.93 2.85
CA GLY A 46 -4.62 5.33 3.10
C GLY A 46 -5.11 4.44 1.96
N LEU A 47 -4.22 4.04 1.05
CA LEU A 47 -4.57 3.24 -0.13
C LEU A 47 -4.75 1.77 0.25
N ILE A 48 -3.92 1.29 1.17
CA ILE A 48 -3.94 -0.09 1.63
C ILE A 48 -4.09 -0.12 3.15
N SER A 49 -4.89 -1.05 3.62
CA SER A 49 -5.07 -1.40 5.02
C SER A 49 -4.73 -2.88 5.21
N GLY A 50 -4.19 -3.24 6.37
CA GLY A 50 -4.01 -4.65 6.72
C GLY A 50 -5.34 -5.41 6.82
N ARG A 51 -5.24 -6.72 7.01
CA ARG A 51 -6.37 -7.62 7.28
C ARG A 51 -6.50 -7.86 8.78
N GLY A 52 -7.64 -7.50 9.35
CA GLY A 52 -7.90 -7.66 10.78
C GLY A 52 -7.08 -6.68 11.63
N LYS A 53 -6.72 -7.10 12.85
CA LYS A 53 -6.12 -6.18 13.84
C LYS A 53 -4.63 -5.91 13.61
N ASP A 54 -3.84 -6.92 13.24
CA ASP A 54 -2.37 -6.80 13.24
C ASP A 54 -1.66 -7.49 12.06
N LEU A 55 -2.36 -7.86 10.98
CA LEU A 55 -1.76 -8.58 9.85
C LEU A 55 -1.83 -7.77 8.56
N PHE A 56 -0.79 -7.84 7.75
CA PHE A 56 -0.75 -7.27 6.39
C PHE A 56 -0.99 -8.33 5.31
N MET A 57 -0.48 -9.53 5.52
CA MET A 57 -0.52 -10.70 4.63
C MET A 57 0.13 -10.43 3.25
N PRO A 58 1.43 -10.06 3.21
CA PRO A 58 2.09 -9.62 1.97
C PRO A 58 2.18 -10.67 0.87
N GLN A 59 2.19 -11.95 1.26
CA GLN A 59 2.29 -13.10 0.34
C GLN A 59 0.91 -13.59 -0.15
N GLU A 60 -0.18 -13.08 0.44
CA GLU A 60 -1.52 -13.50 0.07
C GLU A 60 -1.95 -12.87 -1.27
N LYS A 61 -2.72 -13.63 -2.04
CA LYS A 61 -3.32 -13.13 -3.27
C LYS A 61 -4.44 -12.15 -2.92
N VAL A 62 -4.39 -10.98 -3.54
CA VAL A 62 -5.47 -10.00 -3.49
C VAL A 62 -6.56 -10.43 -4.47
N ASN A 63 -7.83 -10.39 -4.05
CA ASN A 63 -8.93 -10.71 -4.95
C ASN A 63 -9.31 -9.51 -5.86
N ARG A 64 -10.21 -9.74 -6.83
CA ARG A 64 -10.62 -8.69 -7.78
C ARG A 64 -11.32 -7.51 -7.09
N ALA A 65 -12.15 -7.76 -6.08
CA ALA A 65 -12.88 -6.71 -5.36
C ALA A 65 -11.93 -5.83 -4.55
N GLU A 66 -10.97 -6.42 -3.86
CA GLU A 66 -9.93 -5.72 -3.12
C GLU A 66 -9.05 -4.89 -4.05
N SER A 67 -8.67 -5.46 -5.20
CA SER A 67 -7.90 -4.74 -6.21
C SER A 67 -8.65 -3.51 -6.72
N ALA A 68 -9.93 -3.66 -7.08
CA ALA A 68 -10.77 -2.55 -7.53
C ALA A 68 -10.93 -1.46 -6.46
N GLN A 69 -11.12 -1.86 -5.20
CA GLN A 69 -11.21 -0.92 -4.08
C GLN A 69 -9.93 -0.09 -3.92
N ILE A 70 -8.75 -0.72 -3.99
CA ILE A 70 -7.46 -0.02 -3.85
C ILE A 70 -7.25 0.94 -5.02
N ILE A 71 -7.57 0.51 -6.25
CA ILE A 71 -7.47 1.37 -7.44
C ILE A 71 -8.42 2.56 -7.33
N SER A 72 -9.67 2.36 -6.90
CA SER A 72 -10.63 3.45 -6.69
C SER A 72 -10.09 4.49 -5.72
N ARG A 73 -9.56 4.06 -4.57
CA ARG A 73 -8.95 4.98 -3.58
C ARG A 73 -7.76 5.74 -4.16
N LEU A 74 -6.94 5.08 -4.97
CA LEU A 74 -5.82 5.74 -5.65
C LEU A 74 -6.33 6.84 -6.58
N LEU A 75 -7.31 6.54 -7.44
CA LEU A 75 -7.90 7.50 -8.37
C LEU A 75 -8.52 8.69 -7.62
N ASP A 76 -9.24 8.43 -6.52
CA ASP A 76 -9.82 9.48 -5.68
C ASP A 76 -8.75 10.35 -4.99
N LYS A 77 -7.57 9.79 -4.71
CA LYS A 77 -6.47 10.50 -4.05
C LYS A 77 -5.71 11.39 -5.03
N ILE A 78 -5.51 10.95 -6.27
CA ILE A 78 -4.75 11.68 -7.30
C ILE A 78 -5.59 12.72 -8.07
N ASN A 79 -6.92 12.55 -8.13
CA ASN A 79 -7.82 13.45 -8.86
C ASN A 79 -8.37 14.60 -7.99
N LYS A 80 -7.99 14.69 -6.73
CA LYS A 80 -8.25 15.85 -5.87
C LYS A 80 -7.13 16.86 -6.01
#